data_AF-A0A8B7DP19-F1
#
_entry.id   AF-A0A8B7DP19-F1
#
_cell.length_a   1.000
_cell.length_b   1.000
_cell.length_c   1.000
_cell.angle_alpha   90.00
_cell.angle_beta   90.00
_cell.angle_gamma   90.00
#
_symmetry.space_group_name_H-M   'P 1'
#
loop_
_entity.id
_entity.type
_entity.pdbx_description
1 polymer ?
#
loop_
_entity_poly.entity_id
_entity_poly.type
_entity_poly.pdbx_seq_one_letter_code
_entity_poly.pdbx_strand_id
1 'polypeptide(L)'
;MKPKQDDTRKRVYNFYIENKEKGKKYIVDHFEKEKIARSTIYDIIKRADDDSGYLRRSGSGKKALKMTQKKVQALKSMFDHHDGVSYRKAGRKFRISASYAHKIIQTKSKIKKRKKKKIPYRTDDQKLMAKTKCGRLYRAFSKFDWIIDNESNFTFSHSSINGNDNFYTSDINLCPSSVKYYTKQKYEPKLLVWVAFSVKGMSKILIRQSGLAINQKIYLEDCIKKRLIPFIKEHNQDSQFVFWPDLATSHYAKSVQAYLNGQNVRFVPKEDNPANVPEARPIEDFWSIIKAKYQFEKWLNLNNKSNSSVLSECEYTSIIEYLKDKNDGKTGYITSRNIQRRIKSNKFKLIDYPPLGLKDILCAPTKCNTENNLRESSPFGNYSRVASTKDVFSAINIAHCQNGLHLGALKTYKKIIEGYANIARKTVEIFISFCPTCNLNKRQLKKAPLQPIISTGFLQRLQIDLIAMESKPDKEFRYIGHVVDHFSKFHILFPMRNKTALETANNIKSKKYNANITVTYGK
;
A
#
# COMPACT_ATOMS: atom_id res chain seq x y z
N MET A 1 -11.58 49.38 6.51
CA MET A 1 -12.25 48.20 5.87
C MET A 1 -13.39 48.73 5.01
N LYS A 2 -13.44 48.45 3.69
CA LYS A 2 -14.61 48.80 2.88
C LYS A 2 -15.81 47.96 3.37
N PRO A 3 -16.99 48.55 3.65
CA PRO A 3 -18.17 47.78 4.00
C PRO A 3 -18.46 46.75 2.90
N LYS A 4 -18.95 45.55 3.27
CA LYS A 4 -19.41 44.59 2.27
C LYS A 4 -20.54 45.24 1.47
N GLN A 5 -20.56 45.03 0.16
CA GLN A 5 -21.52 45.70 -0.74
C GLN A 5 -22.98 45.56 -0.33
N ASP A 6 -23.34 44.48 0.38
CA ASP A 6 -24.69 44.25 0.89
C ASP A 6 -25.03 45.13 2.11
N ASP A 7 -24.04 45.43 2.96
CA ASP A 7 -24.21 46.34 4.10
C ASP A 7 -24.40 47.78 3.62
N THR A 8 -23.65 48.18 2.59
CA THR A 8 -23.84 49.49 1.94
C THR A 8 -25.24 49.62 1.36
N ARG A 9 -25.75 48.59 0.66
CA ARG A 9 -27.11 48.61 0.10
C ARG A 9 -28.16 48.71 1.18
N LYS A 10 -28.04 47.90 2.24
CA LYS A 10 -28.97 47.92 3.37
C LYS A 10 -29.00 49.30 4.05
N ARG A 11 -27.84 49.90 4.26
CA ARG A 11 -27.73 51.21 4.91
C ARG A 11 -28.34 52.33 4.06
N VAL A 12 -28.03 52.37 2.76
CA VAL A 12 -28.62 53.38 1.85
C VAL A 12 -30.13 53.20 1.74
N TYR A 13 -30.62 51.95 1.68
CA TYR A 13 -32.04 51.64 1.60
C TYR A 13 -32.78 52.08 2.88
N ASN A 14 -32.32 51.66 4.06
CA ASN A 14 -32.96 52.03 5.33
C ASN A 14 -32.93 53.54 5.56
N PHE A 15 -31.78 54.17 5.30
CA PHE A 15 -31.64 55.62 5.45
C PHE A 15 -32.58 56.38 4.50
N TYR A 16 -32.85 55.83 3.30
CA TYR A 16 -33.83 56.40 2.39
C TYR A 16 -35.27 56.30 2.91
N ILE A 17 -35.67 55.14 3.42
CA ILE A 17 -37.00 54.94 4.01
C ILE A 17 -37.21 55.89 5.21
N GLU A 18 -36.21 56.02 6.09
CA GLU A 18 -36.29 56.86 7.29
C GLU A 18 -36.27 58.37 6.99
N ASN A 19 -35.73 58.80 5.85
CA ASN A 19 -35.54 60.21 5.49
C ASN A 19 -36.25 60.59 4.19
N LYS A 20 -37.29 59.85 3.79
CA LYS A 20 -37.99 60.03 2.51
C LYS A 20 -38.50 61.46 2.30
N GLU A 21 -39.01 62.08 3.37
CA GLU A 21 -39.51 63.46 3.41
C GLU A 21 -38.46 64.52 3.05
N LYS A 22 -37.16 64.23 3.29
CA LYS A 22 -36.05 65.17 3.02
C LYS A 22 -35.60 65.19 1.55
N GLY A 23 -36.20 64.34 0.72
CA GLY A 23 -35.93 64.27 -0.72
C GLY A 23 -34.67 63.51 -1.10
N LYS A 24 -34.63 63.02 -2.35
CA LYS A 24 -33.57 62.15 -2.88
C LYS A 24 -32.18 62.80 -2.87
N LYS A 25 -32.11 64.11 -3.08
CA LYS A 25 -30.86 64.88 -3.11
C LYS A 25 -30.12 64.84 -1.77
N TYR A 26 -30.85 64.99 -0.66
CA TYR A 26 -30.29 64.90 0.70
C TYR A 26 -29.57 63.57 0.95
N ILE A 27 -30.14 62.48 0.45
CA ILE A 27 -29.66 61.12 0.66
C ILE A 27 -28.43 60.84 -0.21
N VAL A 28 -28.46 61.34 -1.45
CA VAL A 28 -27.32 61.26 -2.36
C VAL A 28 -26.13 62.05 -1.83
N ASP A 29 -26.35 63.28 -1.35
CA ASP A 29 -25.27 64.13 -0.82
C ASP A 29 -24.67 63.55 0.48
N HIS A 30 -25.47 62.88 1.30
CA HIS A 30 -24.99 62.16 2.50
C HIS A 30 -24.03 61.02 2.13
N PHE A 31 -24.43 60.13 1.21
CA PHE A 31 -23.65 58.96 0.84
C PHE A 31 -22.53 59.24 -0.19
N GLU A 32 -22.61 60.35 -0.93
CA GLU A 32 -21.53 60.80 -1.81
C GLU A 32 -20.31 61.27 -1.01
N LYS A 33 -20.51 61.92 0.14
CA LYS A 33 -19.42 62.26 1.09
C LYS A 33 -18.68 61.02 1.59
N GLU A 34 -19.36 59.88 1.63
CA GLU A 34 -18.80 58.58 1.97
C GLU A 34 -18.20 57.82 0.77
N LYS A 35 -18.05 58.50 -0.37
CA LYS A 35 -17.46 57.99 -1.62
C LYS A 35 -18.24 56.83 -2.25
N ILE A 36 -19.56 56.79 -2.07
CA ILE A 36 -20.43 55.86 -2.81
C ILE A 36 -20.85 56.55 -4.11
N ALA A 37 -20.74 55.84 -5.25
CA ALA A 37 -21.08 56.38 -6.55
C ALA A 37 -22.58 56.77 -6.61
N ARG A 38 -22.88 57.99 -7.08
CA ARG A 38 -24.25 58.51 -7.24
C ARG A 38 -25.18 57.54 -7.96
N SER A 39 -24.70 56.91 -9.04
CA SER A 39 -25.46 55.90 -9.80
C SER A 39 -25.93 54.73 -8.93
N THR A 40 -25.07 54.25 -8.03
CA THR A 40 -25.41 53.16 -7.10
C THR A 40 -26.45 53.61 -6.08
N ILE A 41 -26.37 54.85 -5.59
CA ILE A 41 -27.34 55.41 -4.64
C ILE A 41 -28.71 55.54 -5.31
N TYR A 42 -28.78 56.14 -6.50
CA TYR A 42 -30.03 56.26 -7.26
C TYR A 42 -30.64 54.90 -7.63
N ASP A 43 -29.82 53.90 -7.99
CA ASP A 43 -30.30 52.54 -8.24
C ASP A 43 -30.94 51.90 -6.99
N ILE A 44 -30.42 52.19 -5.80
CA ILE A 44 -30.96 51.69 -4.53
C ILE A 44 -32.25 52.44 -4.15
N ILE A 45 -32.26 53.77 -4.32
CA ILE A 45 -33.46 54.60 -4.11
C ILE A 45 -34.60 54.13 -5.01
N LYS A 46 -34.32 53.91 -6.30
CA LYS A 46 -35.32 53.40 -7.26
C LYS A 46 -35.89 52.07 -6.80
N ARG A 47 -35.06 51.17 -6.28
CA ARG A 47 -35.52 49.88 -5.73
C ARG A 47 -36.38 50.02 -4.48
N ALA A 48 -36.09 51.02 -3.65
CA ALA A 48 -36.88 51.35 -2.47
C ALA A 48 -38.23 51.94 -2.84
N ASP A 49 -38.28 52.77 -3.88
CA ASP A 49 -39.55 53.28 -4.46
C ASP A 49 -40.37 52.16 -5.10
N ASP A 50 -39.73 51.20 -5.77
CA ASP A 50 -40.36 50.03 -6.41
C ASP A 50 -40.71 48.89 -5.41
N ASP A 51 -40.53 49.10 -4.10
CA ASP A 51 -40.71 48.13 -3.01
C ASP A 51 -40.02 46.76 -3.22
N SER A 52 -38.92 46.76 -3.97
CA SER A 52 -38.22 45.54 -4.40
C SER A 52 -37.14 45.05 -3.42
N GLY A 53 -37.07 45.67 -2.24
CA GLY A 53 -36.10 45.42 -1.18
C GLY A 53 -34.65 45.83 -1.52
N TYR A 54 -33.75 45.73 -0.53
CA TYR A 54 -32.33 46.07 -0.68
C TYR A 54 -31.44 44.91 -1.17
N LEU A 55 -31.98 43.69 -1.20
CA LEU A 55 -31.23 42.49 -1.60
C LEU A 55 -30.98 42.48 -3.12
N ARG A 56 -29.91 41.79 -3.54
CA ARG A 56 -29.62 41.58 -4.96
C ARG A 56 -30.72 40.71 -5.58
N ARG A 57 -31.31 41.13 -6.72
CA ARG A 57 -32.25 40.31 -7.50
C ARG A 57 -31.66 38.92 -7.78
N SER A 58 -32.40 37.88 -7.42
CA SER A 58 -32.05 36.49 -7.74
C SER A 58 -32.08 36.29 -9.25
N GLY A 59 -31.02 35.70 -9.82
CA GLY A 59 -31.00 35.32 -11.25
C GLY A 59 -30.05 36.10 -12.16
N SER A 60 -29.25 37.06 -11.68
CA SER A 60 -28.26 37.76 -12.50
C SER A 60 -27.00 36.91 -12.86
N GLY A 61 -27.14 35.59 -12.93
CA GLY A 61 -26.06 34.65 -13.25
C GLY A 61 -26.13 34.21 -14.71
N LYS A 62 -24.97 34.02 -15.36
CA LYS A 62 -24.91 33.47 -16.73
C LYS A 62 -25.59 32.09 -16.77
N LYS A 63 -26.54 31.90 -17.70
CA LYS A 63 -27.10 30.57 -18.02
C LYS A 63 -25.98 29.65 -18.49
N ALA A 64 -25.91 28.43 -17.95
CA ALA A 64 -24.84 27.47 -18.27
C ALA A 64 -25.02 26.87 -19.69
N LEU A 65 -24.45 27.52 -20.70
CA LEU A 65 -24.62 27.13 -22.12
C LEU A 65 -24.00 25.76 -22.46
N LYS A 66 -22.83 25.43 -21.91
CA LYS A 66 -22.09 24.20 -22.27
C LYS A 66 -22.68 22.92 -21.66
N MET A 67 -23.16 23.00 -20.42
CA MET A 67 -23.66 21.86 -19.64
C MET A 67 -25.09 22.12 -19.17
N THR A 68 -26.04 21.89 -20.09
CA THR A 68 -27.48 21.89 -19.81
C THR A 68 -27.85 20.82 -18.78
N GLN A 69 -29.02 20.93 -18.17
CA GLN A 69 -29.51 19.94 -17.20
C GLN A 69 -29.50 18.51 -17.78
N LYS A 70 -29.92 18.35 -19.05
CA LYS A 70 -29.87 17.08 -19.78
C LYS A 70 -28.43 16.54 -19.89
N LYS A 71 -27.46 17.40 -20.25
CA LYS A 71 -26.03 17.00 -20.32
C LYS A 71 -25.44 16.67 -18.96
N VAL A 72 -25.85 17.38 -17.90
CA VAL A 72 -25.45 17.08 -16.52
C VAL A 72 -25.99 15.71 -16.11
N GLN A 73 -27.26 15.40 -16.44
CA GLN A 73 -27.83 14.09 -16.13
C GLN A 73 -27.12 12.97 -16.90
N ALA A 74 -26.84 13.16 -18.19
CA ALA A 74 -26.06 12.21 -18.98
C ALA A 74 -24.63 12.01 -18.43
N LEU A 75 -24.00 13.08 -17.92
CA LEU A 75 -22.71 12.99 -17.25
C LEU A 75 -22.81 12.17 -15.95
N LYS A 76 -23.86 12.36 -15.14
CA LYS A 76 -24.10 11.55 -13.94
C LYS A 76 -24.29 10.08 -14.29
N SER A 77 -25.17 9.75 -15.25
CA SER A 77 -25.40 8.38 -15.70
C SER A 77 -24.15 7.70 -16.24
N MET A 78 -23.21 8.46 -16.81
CA MET A 78 -21.90 7.93 -17.24
C MET A 78 -21.02 7.48 -16.07
N PHE A 79 -21.14 8.11 -14.89
CA PHE A 79 -20.32 7.79 -13.72
C PHE A 79 -21.02 6.88 -12.71
N ASP A 80 -22.33 7.01 -12.56
CA ASP A 80 -23.08 6.29 -11.54
C ASP A 80 -23.16 4.81 -11.88
N HIS A 81 -22.84 3.94 -10.92
CA HIS A 81 -22.78 2.48 -11.11
C HIS A 81 -21.86 1.96 -12.23
N HIS A 82 -21.00 2.80 -12.81
CA HIS A 82 -20.08 2.40 -13.88
C HIS A 82 -18.62 2.49 -13.43
N ASP A 83 -17.82 1.53 -13.89
CA ASP A 83 -16.36 1.59 -13.80
C ASP A 83 -15.73 1.93 -15.16
N GLY A 84 -14.39 1.99 -15.23
CA GLY A 84 -13.69 2.25 -16.50
C GLY A 84 -13.86 3.67 -17.07
N VAL A 85 -14.60 4.54 -16.38
CA VAL A 85 -14.80 5.94 -16.74
C VAL A 85 -13.77 6.84 -16.05
N SER A 86 -13.22 7.78 -16.82
CA SER A 86 -12.32 8.82 -16.30
C SER A 86 -12.86 10.20 -16.63
N TYR A 87 -12.51 11.20 -15.81
CA TYR A 87 -12.86 12.60 -16.11
C TYR A 87 -12.29 13.07 -17.46
N ARG A 88 -11.19 12.47 -17.95
CA ARG A 88 -10.68 12.73 -19.31
C ARG A 88 -11.60 12.14 -20.38
N LYS A 89 -12.07 10.89 -20.20
CA LYS A 89 -13.04 10.23 -21.11
C LYS A 89 -14.35 11.02 -21.16
N ALA A 90 -14.85 11.43 -20.00
CA ALA A 90 -16.02 12.30 -19.89
C ALA A 90 -15.79 13.68 -20.54
N GLY A 91 -14.63 14.29 -20.29
CA GLY A 91 -14.26 15.57 -20.90
C GLY A 91 -14.29 15.54 -22.43
N ARG A 92 -13.74 14.49 -23.05
CA ARG A 92 -13.83 14.27 -24.50
C ARG A 92 -15.28 14.10 -24.97
N LYS A 93 -16.07 13.27 -24.29
CA LYS A 93 -17.48 12.99 -24.65
C LYS A 93 -18.35 14.25 -24.59
N PHE A 94 -18.18 15.08 -23.57
CA PHE A 94 -19.02 16.26 -23.33
C PHE A 94 -18.36 17.57 -23.82
N ARG A 95 -17.19 17.50 -24.47
CA ARG A 95 -16.38 18.66 -24.92
C ARG A 95 -16.13 19.68 -23.79
N ILE A 96 -15.72 19.18 -22.63
CA ILE A 96 -15.37 19.96 -21.44
C ILE A 96 -14.02 19.53 -20.86
N SER A 97 -13.40 20.36 -20.03
CA SER A 97 -12.19 19.96 -19.32
C SER A 97 -12.49 18.88 -18.27
N ALA A 98 -11.51 18.01 -17.99
CA ALA A 98 -11.64 16.97 -16.97
C ALA A 98 -11.92 17.56 -15.58
N SER A 99 -11.29 18.70 -15.26
CA SER A 99 -11.52 19.43 -14.01
C SER A 99 -12.96 19.95 -13.92
N TYR A 100 -13.55 20.40 -15.03
CA TYR A 100 -14.94 20.85 -15.04
C TYR A 100 -15.93 19.69 -14.87
N ALA A 101 -15.67 18.54 -15.52
CA ALA A 101 -16.45 17.33 -15.30
C ALA A 101 -16.40 16.87 -13.83
N HIS A 102 -15.21 16.90 -13.21
CA HIS A 102 -15.04 16.61 -11.77
C HIS A 102 -15.84 17.57 -10.91
N LYS A 103 -15.75 18.88 -11.14
CA LYS A 103 -16.50 19.90 -10.39
C LYS A 103 -18.01 19.65 -10.48
N ILE A 104 -18.54 19.37 -11.66
CA ILE A 104 -19.98 19.10 -11.84
C ILE A 104 -20.43 17.87 -11.05
N ILE A 105 -19.65 16.77 -11.10
CA ILE A 105 -19.98 15.57 -10.33
C ILE A 105 -19.97 15.87 -8.83
N GLN A 106 -18.97 16.61 -8.32
CA GLN A 106 -18.89 16.93 -6.89
C GLN A 106 -19.99 17.89 -6.42
N THR A 107 -20.34 18.90 -7.22
CA THR A 107 -21.28 19.95 -6.77
C THR A 107 -22.74 19.66 -7.10
N LYS A 108 -23.01 18.84 -8.13
CA LYS A 108 -24.38 18.58 -8.61
C LYS A 108 -24.85 17.14 -8.38
N SER A 109 -24.06 16.28 -7.73
CA SER A 109 -24.42 14.88 -7.45
C SER A 109 -23.87 14.39 -6.11
N LYS A 110 -24.38 13.26 -5.63
CA LYS A 110 -23.84 12.54 -4.47
C LYS A 110 -22.79 11.49 -4.87
N ILE A 111 -22.43 11.41 -6.17
CA ILE A 111 -21.53 10.39 -6.70
C ILE A 111 -20.13 10.62 -6.15
N LYS A 112 -19.61 9.64 -5.42
CA LYS A 112 -18.24 9.66 -4.88
C LYS A 112 -17.42 8.59 -5.57
N LYS A 113 -16.21 8.93 -5.96
CA LYS A 113 -15.23 7.94 -6.42
C LYS A 113 -14.91 7.00 -5.26
N ARG A 114 -15.28 5.73 -5.39
CA ARG A 114 -14.90 4.66 -4.45
C ARG A 114 -13.84 3.76 -5.10
N LYS A 115 -13.05 3.10 -4.27
CA LYS A 115 -12.12 2.07 -4.75
C LYS A 115 -12.83 0.71 -4.77
N LYS A 116 -12.58 -0.08 -5.80
CA LYS A 116 -13.04 -1.47 -5.85
C LYS A 116 -12.34 -2.27 -4.76
N LYS A 117 -13.10 -3.09 -4.04
CA LYS A 117 -12.54 -4.09 -3.11
C LYS A 117 -12.10 -5.31 -3.92
N LYS A 118 -10.92 -5.84 -3.62
CA LYS A 118 -10.46 -7.12 -4.17
C LYS A 118 -11.18 -8.22 -3.39
N ILE A 119 -11.84 -9.12 -4.12
CA ILE A 119 -12.46 -10.33 -3.56
C ILE A 119 -11.99 -11.53 -4.40
N PRO A 120 -11.93 -12.74 -3.82
CA PRO A 120 -11.66 -13.95 -4.58
C PRO A 120 -12.72 -14.17 -5.66
N TYR A 121 -12.29 -14.69 -6.80
CA TYR A 121 -13.22 -15.15 -7.82
C TYR A 121 -13.92 -16.43 -7.33
N ARG A 122 -15.23 -16.49 -7.49
CA ARG A 122 -16.08 -17.65 -7.17
C ARG A 122 -17.18 -17.75 -8.23
N THR A 123 -17.46 -18.97 -8.70
CA THR A 123 -18.67 -19.25 -9.48
C THR A 123 -19.92 -19.07 -8.62
N ASP A 124 -21.11 -18.98 -9.22
CA ASP A 124 -22.34 -18.79 -8.45
C ASP A 124 -22.64 -19.99 -7.53
N ASP A 125 -22.36 -21.21 -7.97
CA ASP A 125 -22.45 -22.41 -7.14
C ASP A 125 -21.47 -22.38 -5.97
N GLN A 126 -20.23 -21.94 -6.19
CA GLN A 126 -19.24 -21.78 -5.13
C GLN A 126 -19.69 -20.74 -4.10
N LYS A 127 -20.34 -19.65 -4.53
CA LYS A 127 -20.91 -18.65 -3.61
C LYS A 127 -22.06 -19.24 -2.79
N LEU A 128 -22.95 -20.00 -3.42
CA LEU A 128 -24.08 -20.64 -2.74
C LEU A 128 -23.58 -21.67 -1.70
N MET A 129 -22.64 -22.53 -2.08
CA MET A 129 -22.02 -23.49 -1.17
C MET A 129 -21.31 -22.80 -0.01
N ALA A 130 -20.51 -21.76 -0.29
CA ALA A 130 -19.84 -21.00 0.77
C ALA A 130 -20.85 -20.37 1.73
N LYS A 131 -21.93 -19.77 1.22
CA LYS A 131 -23.01 -19.19 2.05
C LYS A 131 -23.64 -20.24 2.97
N THR A 132 -23.98 -21.41 2.43
CA THR A 132 -24.59 -22.51 3.21
C THR A 132 -23.65 -23.01 4.29
N LYS A 133 -22.39 -23.30 3.94
CA LYS A 133 -21.37 -23.78 4.88
C LYS A 133 -21.08 -22.77 5.99
N CYS A 134 -20.85 -21.50 5.64
CA CYS A 134 -20.68 -20.44 6.64
C CYS A 134 -21.90 -20.32 7.57
N GLY A 135 -23.12 -20.46 7.04
CA GLY A 135 -24.34 -20.45 7.84
C GLY A 135 -24.43 -21.61 8.83
N ARG A 136 -23.98 -22.82 8.43
CA ARG A 136 -23.89 -23.99 9.33
C ARG A 136 -22.85 -23.77 10.42
N LEU A 137 -21.65 -23.31 10.05
CA LEU A 137 -20.60 -23.01 11.02
C LEU A 137 -21.04 -21.96 12.03
N TYR A 138 -21.71 -20.89 11.59
CA TYR A 138 -22.23 -19.87 12.49
C TYR A 138 -23.24 -20.44 13.49
N ARG A 139 -24.21 -21.24 13.02
CA ARG A 139 -25.20 -21.86 13.91
C ARG A 139 -24.56 -22.82 14.91
N ALA A 140 -23.58 -23.60 14.48
CA ALA A 140 -22.90 -24.58 15.33
C ALA A 140 -21.94 -23.94 16.35
N PHE A 141 -21.23 -22.88 15.95
CA PHE A 141 -20.05 -22.40 16.68
C PHE A 141 -20.08 -20.90 17.04
N SER A 142 -21.23 -20.22 16.94
CA SER A 142 -21.35 -18.78 17.26
C SER A 142 -20.94 -18.42 18.70
N LYS A 143 -21.04 -19.37 19.64
CA LYS A 143 -20.67 -19.19 21.05
C LYS A 143 -19.27 -19.70 21.41
N PHE A 144 -18.52 -20.19 20.41
CA PHE A 144 -17.21 -20.81 20.61
C PHE A 144 -16.08 -19.84 20.28
N ASP A 145 -14.99 -19.94 21.04
CA ASP A 145 -13.72 -19.33 20.69
C ASP A 145 -13.10 -20.07 19.50
N TRP A 146 -12.64 -19.33 18.50
CA TRP A 146 -12.03 -19.91 17.31
C TRP A 146 -10.52 -19.99 17.47
N ILE A 147 -9.97 -21.18 17.23
CA ILE A 147 -8.54 -21.40 17.07
C ILE A 147 -8.29 -21.66 15.58
N ILE A 148 -7.45 -20.87 14.94
CA ILE A 148 -7.18 -20.94 13.50
C ILE A 148 -5.69 -21.15 13.30
N ASP A 149 -5.32 -22.07 12.40
CA ASP A 149 -3.95 -22.23 11.92
C ASP A 149 -3.83 -21.97 10.42
N ASN A 150 -2.59 -21.73 9.99
CA ASN A 150 -2.22 -21.60 8.58
C ASN A 150 -0.70 -21.63 8.44
N GLU A 151 -0.23 -21.92 7.23
CA GLU A 151 1.15 -21.76 6.82
C GLU A 151 1.36 -20.48 6.01
N SER A 152 2.56 -19.90 6.11
CA SER A 152 3.00 -18.88 5.17
C SER A 152 4.46 -19.04 4.80
N ASN A 153 4.74 -18.74 3.53
CA ASN A 153 6.10 -18.73 3.00
C ASN A 153 6.69 -17.32 3.02
N PHE A 154 7.94 -17.22 3.46
CA PHE A 154 8.77 -16.00 3.49
C PHE A 154 9.98 -16.18 2.59
N THR A 155 10.25 -15.22 1.71
CA THR A 155 11.40 -15.29 0.79
C THR A 155 12.64 -14.61 1.37
N PHE A 156 13.81 -15.17 1.10
CA PHE A 156 15.09 -14.57 1.48
C PHE A 156 15.59 -13.52 0.49
N SER A 157 15.12 -13.50 -0.75
CA SER A 157 15.61 -12.55 -1.76
C SER A 157 14.93 -11.16 -1.69
N HIS A 158 15.49 -10.21 -2.44
CA HIS A 158 14.98 -8.84 -2.67
C HIS A 158 14.25 -8.69 -4.02
N SER A 159 13.92 -9.78 -4.73
CA SER A 159 13.52 -9.71 -6.15
C SER A 159 12.21 -8.97 -6.47
N SER A 160 11.54 -8.43 -5.44
CA SER A 160 10.33 -7.60 -5.54
C SER A 160 10.49 -6.17 -5.00
N ILE A 161 11.65 -5.82 -4.44
CA ILE A 161 11.98 -4.43 -4.12
C ILE A 161 12.64 -3.88 -5.38
N ASN A 162 11.99 -2.91 -6.03
CA ASN A 162 12.56 -2.22 -7.18
C ASN A 162 13.87 -1.55 -6.76
N GLY A 163 14.98 -2.26 -6.97
CA GLY A 163 16.33 -1.71 -6.90
C GLY A 163 16.61 -0.88 -8.15
N ASN A 164 17.71 -0.13 -8.11
CA ASN A 164 18.24 0.49 -9.31
C ASN A 164 19.00 -0.61 -10.09
N ASP A 165 18.29 -1.41 -10.89
CA ASP A 165 18.88 -2.46 -11.75
C ASP A 165 19.58 -1.86 -12.99
N ASN A 166 19.96 -0.58 -12.91
CA ASN A 166 20.68 0.13 -13.95
C ASN A 166 22.18 -0.05 -13.71
N PHE A 167 22.91 -0.39 -14.77
CA PHE A 167 24.37 -0.38 -14.79
C PHE A 167 24.86 0.69 -15.77
N TYR A 168 26.07 1.19 -15.52
CA TYR A 168 26.71 2.20 -16.36
C TYR A 168 27.91 1.56 -17.04
N THR A 169 28.08 1.80 -18.34
CA THR A 169 29.27 1.40 -19.08
C THR A 169 29.54 2.36 -20.23
N SER A 170 30.82 2.59 -20.53
CA SER A 170 31.27 3.30 -21.74
C SER A 170 31.24 2.42 -22.98
N ASP A 171 31.40 1.09 -22.82
CA ASP A 171 31.28 0.10 -23.89
C ASP A 171 30.57 -1.15 -23.36
N ILE A 172 29.50 -1.57 -24.06
CA ILE A 172 28.76 -2.77 -23.70
C ILE A 172 29.58 -4.03 -23.97
N ASN A 173 30.52 -4.06 -24.90
CA ASN A 173 31.26 -5.29 -25.22
C ASN A 173 32.30 -5.63 -24.14
N LEU A 174 33.00 -4.62 -23.61
CA LEU A 174 34.03 -4.77 -22.58
C LEU A 174 33.47 -4.91 -21.15
N CYS A 175 32.19 -4.60 -20.92
CA CYS A 175 31.62 -4.63 -19.58
C CYS A 175 31.52 -6.09 -19.04
N PRO A 176 31.94 -6.35 -17.78
CA PRO A 176 31.88 -7.70 -17.21
C PRO A 176 30.46 -8.28 -17.14
N SER A 177 30.30 -9.58 -17.40
CA SER A 177 29.01 -10.28 -17.30
C SER A 177 28.35 -10.15 -15.92
N SER A 178 29.15 -10.06 -14.85
CA SER A 178 28.67 -9.85 -13.48
C SER A 178 28.02 -8.48 -13.24
N VAL A 179 28.29 -7.50 -14.10
CA VAL A 179 27.71 -6.14 -14.05
C VAL A 179 26.50 -6.05 -14.98
N LYS A 180 26.57 -6.69 -16.16
CA LYS A 180 25.48 -6.72 -17.16
C LYS A 180 24.27 -7.53 -16.73
N TYR A 181 24.53 -8.68 -16.10
CA TYR A 181 23.52 -9.69 -15.84
C TYR A 181 23.40 -9.93 -14.34
N TYR A 182 22.20 -9.76 -13.80
CA TYR A 182 21.85 -10.32 -12.51
C TYR A 182 21.19 -11.68 -12.72
N THR A 183 21.53 -12.66 -11.88
CA THR A 183 20.90 -13.97 -11.92
C THR A 183 19.65 -13.97 -11.05
N LYS A 184 18.55 -14.51 -11.59
CA LYS A 184 17.33 -14.75 -10.82
C LYS A 184 17.16 -16.25 -10.62
N GLN A 185 17.22 -16.70 -9.38
CA GLN A 185 16.94 -18.10 -9.06
C GLN A 185 15.45 -18.38 -9.28
N LYS A 186 15.12 -19.40 -10.10
CA LYS A 186 13.71 -19.77 -10.40
C LYS A 186 12.94 -20.20 -9.14
N TYR A 187 13.63 -20.91 -8.24
CA TYR A 187 13.11 -21.33 -6.94
C TYR A 187 14.02 -20.78 -5.86
N GLU A 188 13.66 -19.60 -5.35
CA GLU A 188 14.36 -19.03 -4.21
C GLU A 188 14.07 -19.87 -2.96
N PRO A 189 15.06 -20.09 -2.07
CA PRO A 189 14.81 -20.67 -0.76
C PRO A 189 13.75 -19.83 -0.04
N LYS A 190 12.85 -20.51 0.66
CA LYS A 190 11.82 -19.86 1.48
C LYS A 190 11.91 -20.38 2.90
N LEU A 191 11.33 -19.65 3.84
CA LEU A 191 10.98 -20.18 5.15
C LEU A 191 9.48 -20.44 5.16
N LEU A 192 9.10 -21.67 5.47
CA LEU A 192 7.73 -22.00 5.80
C LEU A 192 7.54 -21.76 7.29
N VAL A 193 6.52 -20.97 7.62
CA VAL A 193 6.15 -20.66 8.99
C VAL A 193 4.74 -21.15 9.23
N TRP A 194 4.53 -21.91 10.30
CA TRP A 194 3.21 -22.33 10.77
C TRP A 194 2.96 -21.77 12.17
N VAL A 195 1.73 -21.32 12.41
CA VAL A 195 1.27 -20.85 13.71
C VAL A 195 -0.24 -21.09 13.82
N ALA A 196 -0.70 -21.36 15.04
CA ALA A 196 -2.11 -21.33 15.41
C ALA A 196 -2.36 -20.15 16.36
N PHE A 197 -3.51 -19.50 16.26
CA PHE A 197 -3.87 -18.46 17.22
C PHE A 197 -5.37 -18.39 17.48
N SER A 198 -5.72 -17.76 18.59
CA SER A 198 -7.08 -17.43 19.00
C SER A 198 -7.13 -16.01 19.57
N VAL A 199 -8.30 -15.58 20.01
CA VAL A 199 -8.45 -14.32 20.77
C VAL A 199 -7.65 -14.29 22.08
N LYS A 200 -7.19 -15.45 22.57
CA LYS A 200 -6.46 -15.59 23.84
C LYS A 200 -4.95 -15.65 23.70
N GLY A 201 -4.42 -15.77 22.49
CA GLY A 201 -2.98 -15.84 22.27
C GLY A 201 -2.58 -16.57 21.00
N MET A 202 -1.30 -16.90 20.91
CA MET A 202 -0.70 -17.61 19.76
C MET A 202 0.11 -18.81 20.26
N SER A 203 0.11 -19.89 19.48
CA SER A 203 0.98 -21.03 19.72
C SER A 203 2.44 -20.66 19.54
N LYS A 204 3.33 -21.52 20.02
CA LYS A 204 4.73 -21.52 19.57
C LYS A 204 4.77 -21.65 18.04
N ILE A 205 5.70 -20.94 17.42
CA ILE A 205 5.84 -20.89 15.96
C ILE A 205 6.66 -22.11 15.50
N LEU A 206 6.31 -22.67 14.34
CA LEU A 206 7.17 -23.60 13.60
C LEU A 206 7.84 -22.83 12.46
N ILE A 207 9.17 -22.89 12.36
CA ILE A 207 9.94 -22.31 11.25
C ILE A 207 10.74 -23.44 10.61
N ARG A 208 10.63 -23.60 9.30
CA ARG A 208 11.39 -24.60 8.53
C ARG A 208 11.90 -24.01 7.23
N GLN A 209 13.08 -24.46 6.78
CA GLN A 209 13.52 -24.19 5.41
C GLN A 209 12.58 -24.88 4.42
N SER A 210 12.15 -24.12 3.41
CA SER A 210 11.18 -24.54 2.40
C SER A 210 11.87 -25.32 1.29
N GLY A 211 11.49 -26.59 1.19
CA GLY A 211 11.69 -27.46 0.03
C GLY A 211 10.56 -28.48 -0.14
N LEU A 212 9.70 -28.65 0.86
CA LEU A 212 8.58 -29.59 0.90
C LEU A 212 7.39 -28.93 1.58
N ALA A 213 6.17 -29.20 1.09
CA ALA A 213 4.93 -28.83 1.77
C ALA A 213 4.86 -29.53 3.14
N ILE A 214 4.12 -28.96 4.11
CA ILE A 214 3.83 -29.67 5.36
C ILE A 214 3.05 -30.93 5.01
N ASN A 215 3.70 -32.08 5.17
CA ASN A 215 3.03 -33.37 5.03
C ASN A 215 2.30 -33.75 6.32
N GLN A 216 1.48 -34.79 6.25
CA GLN A 216 0.69 -35.29 7.38
C GLN A 216 1.52 -35.58 8.64
N LYS A 217 2.71 -36.18 8.51
CA LYS A 217 3.57 -36.52 9.66
C LYS A 217 4.08 -35.26 10.35
N ILE A 218 4.55 -34.29 9.58
CA ILE A 218 5.03 -33.00 10.10
C ILE A 218 3.87 -32.24 10.76
N TYR A 219 2.71 -32.22 10.11
CA TYR A 219 1.53 -31.57 10.68
C TYR A 219 1.16 -32.18 12.04
N LEU A 220 1.06 -33.51 12.12
CA LEU A 220 0.71 -34.18 13.36
C LEU A 220 1.75 -33.97 14.46
N GLU A 221 3.02 -34.24 14.18
CA GLU A 221 4.07 -34.24 15.20
C GLU A 221 4.52 -32.83 15.60
N ASP A 222 4.73 -31.93 14.63
CA ASP A 222 5.32 -30.63 14.90
C ASP A 222 4.27 -29.52 15.08
N CYS A 223 3.19 -29.52 14.29
CA CYS A 223 2.16 -28.49 14.38
C CYS A 223 1.13 -28.83 15.48
N ILE A 224 0.57 -30.03 15.46
CA ILE A 224 -0.49 -30.41 16.40
C ILE A 224 0.09 -30.75 17.77
N LYS A 225 0.86 -31.83 17.89
CA LYS A 225 1.34 -32.37 19.18
C LYS A 225 2.24 -31.40 19.94
N LYS A 226 3.24 -30.81 19.28
CA LYS A 226 4.24 -29.95 19.95
C LYS A 226 3.81 -28.50 20.13
N ARG A 227 2.75 -28.03 19.46
CA ARG A 227 2.38 -26.59 19.45
C ARG A 227 0.91 -26.35 19.72
N LEU A 228 0.00 -26.90 18.91
CA LEU A 228 -1.45 -26.68 19.10
C LEU A 228 -1.94 -27.21 20.45
N ILE A 229 -1.59 -28.46 20.81
CA ILE A 229 -2.08 -29.07 22.05
C ILE A 229 -1.56 -28.33 23.30
N PRO A 230 -0.26 -28.01 23.43
CA PRO A 230 0.22 -27.16 24.52
C PRO A 230 -0.48 -25.81 24.58
N PHE A 231 -0.67 -25.15 23.43
CA PHE A 231 -1.38 -23.87 23.35
C PHE A 231 -2.83 -23.96 23.84
N ILE A 232 -3.57 -25.00 23.44
CA ILE A 232 -4.93 -25.25 23.92
C ILE A 232 -4.95 -25.47 25.42
N LYS A 233 -4.00 -26.27 25.94
CA LYS A 233 -3.89 -26.56 27.37
C LYS A 233 -3.53 -25.31 28.18
N GLU A 234 -2.73 -24.41 27.63
CA GLU A 234 -2.29 -23.20 28.33
C GLU A 234 -3.37 -22.10 28.34
N HIS A 235 -4.08 -21.90 27.22
CA HIS A 235 -4.94 -20.72 27.06
C HIS A 235 -6.44 -21.03 26.94
N ASN A 236 -6.83 -22.26 26.65
CA ASN A 236 -8.20 -22.59 26.22
C ASN A 236 -8.89 -23.69 27.03
N GLN A 237 -8.34 -24.16 28.15
CA GLN A 237 -8.94 -25.22 28.98
C GLN A 237 -10.35 -24.86 29.48
N ASP A 238 -10.57 -23.62 29.92
CA ASP A 238 -11.86 -23.20 30.50
C ASP A 238 -12.84 -22.61 29.47
N SER A 239 -12.51 -22.65 28.17
CA SER A 239 -13.38 -22.12 27.11
C SER A 239 -13.96 -23.21 26.23
N GLN A 240 -15.20 -23.01 25.81
CA GLN A 240 -15.72 -23.68 24.64
C GLN A 240 -15.01 -23.15 23.40
N PHE A 241 -14.14 -23.98 22.79
CA PHE A 241 -13.43 -23.61 21.57
C PHE A 241 -13.71 -24.58 20.42
N VAL A 242 -13.43 -24.11 19.20
CA VAL A 242 -13.40 -24.92 17.98
C VAL A 242 -12.12 -24.63 17.20
N PHE A 243 -11.43 -25.68 16.79
CA PHE A 243 -10.27 -25.59 15.92
C PHE A 243 -10.70 -25.58 14.44
N TRP A 244 -10.26 -24.58 13.67
CA TRP A 244 -10.59 -24.43 12.26
C TRP A 244 -9.33 -24.52 11.38
N PRO A 245 -8.94 -25.75 10.99
CA PRO A 245 -7.84 -25.95 10.06
C PRO A 245 -8.21 -25.53 8.65
N ASP A 246 -7.19 -25.26 7.83
CA ASP A 246 -7.40 -25.09 6.40
C ASP A 246 -7.82 -26.41 5.71
N LEU A 247 -8.21 -26.34 4.44
CA LEU A 247 -8.66 -27.51 3.67
C LEU A 247 -7.53 -28.37 3.09
N ALA A 248 -6.29 -28.22 3.55
CA ALA A 248 -5.16 -29.05 3.13
C ALA A 248 -5.43 -30.53 3.46
N THR A 249 -5.00 -31.40 2.55
CA THR A 249 -5.22 -32.85 2.68
C THR A 249 -4.53 -33.43 3.91
N SER A 250 -3.37 -32.89 4.29
CA SER A 250 -2.63 -33.26 5.50
C SER A 250 -3.41 -33.01 6.78
N HIS A 251 -4.24 -31.95 6.84
CA HIS A 251 -4.95 -31.53 8.05
C HIS A 251 -6.13 -32.44 8.36
N TYR A 252 -6.79 -32.94 7.31
CA TYR A 252 -7.90 -33.87 7.40
C TYR A 252 -7.48 -35.33 7.21
N ALA A 253 -6.20 -35.66 7.38
CA ALA A 253 -5.77 -37.05 7.32
C ALA A 253 -6.31 -37.86 8.51
N LYS A 254 -6.58 -39.16 8.30
CA LYS A 254 -7.18 -40.03 9.33
C LYS A 254 -6.40 -40.04 10.64
N SER A 255 -5.07 -40.08 10.60
CA SER A 255 -4.24 -40.09 11.81
C SER A 255 -4.32 -38.77 12.59
N VAL A 256 -4.49 -37.64 11.90
CA VAL A 256 -4.61 -36.32 12.50
C VAL A 256 -5.96 -36.20 13.19
N GLN A 257 -7.03 -36.55 12.48
CA GLN A 257 -8.39 -36.55 13.04
C GLN A 257 -8.51 -37.49 14.25
N ALA A 258 -7.97 -38.71 14.16
CA ALA A 258 -7.97 -39.67 15.26
C ALA A 258 -7.24 -39.11 16.50
N TYR A 259 -6.10 -38.44 16.30
CA TYR A 259 -5.36 -37.82 17.39
C TYR A 259 -6.12 -36.64 18.02
N LEU A 260 -6.71 -35.75 17.21
CA LEU A 260 -7.50 -34.62 17.71
C LEU A 260 -8.71 -35.11 18.51
N ASN A 261 -9.44 -36.12 18.01
CA ASN A 261 -10.54 -36.75 18.72
C ASN A 261 -10.07 -37.38 20.05
N GLY A 262 -8.94 -38.10 20.05
CA GLY A 262 -8.35 -38.66 21.26
C GLY A 262 -7.86 -37.62 22.27
N GLN A 263 -7.60 -36.38 21.85
CA GLN A 263 -7.32 -35.24 22.73
C GLN A 263 -8.57 -34.41 23.07
N ASN A 264 -9.76 -34.89 22.68
CA ASN A 264 -11.04 -34.19 22.84
C ASN A 264 -11.05 -32.77 22.24
N VAL A 265 -10.29 -32.59 21.15
CA VAL A 265 -10.20 -31.32 20.43
C VAL A 265 -11.32 -31.27 19.40
N ARG A 266 -12.31 -30.40 19.63
CA ARG A 266 -13.36 -30.11 18.64
C ARG A 266 -12.76 -29.35 17.46
N PHE A 267 -13.01 -29.83 16.23
CA PHE A 267 -12.55 -29.16 15.01
C PHE A 267 -13.65 -29.08 13.93
N VAL A 268 -13.50 -28.14 12.99
CA VAL A 268 -14.43 -27.94 11.88
C VAL A 268 -14.38 -29.15 10.92
N PRO A 269 -15.51 -29.84 10.68
CA PRO A 269 -15.59 -30.93 9.72
C PRO A 269 -15.29 -30.47 8.29
N LYS A 270 -14.73 -31.36 7.46
CA LYS A 270 -14.29 -31.03 6.10
C LYS A 270 -15.46 -30.62 5.19
N GLU A 271 -16.58 -31.29 5.36
CA GLU A 271 -17.84 -31.08 4.65
C GLU A 271 -18.43 -29.69 4.90
N ASP A 272 -18.25 -29.15 6.11
CA ASP A 272 -18.73 -27.83 6.50
C ASP A 272 -17.66 -26.74 6.41
N ASN A 273 -16.40 -27.10 6.10
CA ASN A 273 -15.33 -26.12 5.88
C ASN A 273 -15.53 -25.40 4.53
N PRO A 274 -15.78 -24.08 4.51
CA PRO A 274 -15.98 -23.33 3.28
C PRO A 274 -14.66 -23.14 2.53
N ALA A 275 -14.63 -23.53 1.25
CA ALA A 275 -13.48 -23.33 0.39
C ALA A 275 -13.36 -21.88 -0.08
N ASN A 276 -12.12 -21.41 -0.23
CA ASN A 276 -11.80 -20.11 -0.82
C ASN A 276 -12.59 -18.96 -0.16
N VAL A 277 -12.62 -18.87 1.19
CA VAL A 277 -13.19 -17.74 1.96
C VAL A 277 -12.16 -17.06 2.87
N PRO A 278 -11.06 -16.53 2.31
CA PRO A 278 -10.03 -15.84 3.10
C PRO A 278 -10.59 -14.67 3.93
N GLU A 279 -11.70 -14.06 3.50
CA GLU A 279 -12.37 -12.97 4.22
C GLU A 279 -12.90 -13.38 5.61
N ALA A 280 -13.13 -14.69 5.83
CA ALA A 280 -13.56 -15.24 7.10
C ALA A 280 -12.39 -15.73 7.97
N ARG A 281 -11.14 -15.58 7.50
CA ARG A 281 -9.93 -16.10 8.17
C ARG A 281 -8.98 -14.95 8.52
N PRO A 282 -9.04 -14.40 9.75
CA PRO A 282 -8.17 -13.31 10.22
C PRO A 282 -6.66 -13.58 10.09
N ILE A 283 -6.26 -14.85 10.01
CA ILE A 283 -4.88 -15.26 9.80
C ILE A 283 -4.28 -14.76 8.47
N GLU A 284 -5.11 -14.47 7.47
CA GLU A 284 -4.67 -13.86 6.21
C GLU A 284 -4.21 -12.40 6.39
N ASP A 285 -4.92 -11.63 7.22
CA ASP A 285 -4.54 -10.27 7.58
C ASP A 285 -3.29 -10.27 8.48
N PHE A 286 -3.25 -11.21 9.44
CA PHE A 286 -2.06 -11.45 10.27
C PHE A 286 -0.82 -11.68 9.39
N TRP A 287 -0.87 -12.60 8.43
CA TRP A 287 0.25 -12.86 7.53
C TRP A 287 0.63 -11.65 6.70
N SER A 288 -0.35 -10.88 6.25
CA SER A 288 -0.10 -9.65 5.49
C SER A 288 0.69 -8.63 6.32
N ILE A 289 0.36 -8.46 7.60
CA ILE A 289 1.05 -7.57 8.54
C ILE A 289 2.47 -8.07 8.82
N ILE A 290 2.62 -9.37 9.16
CA ILE A 290 3.92 -9.95 9.47
C ILE A 290 4.87 -9.88 8.27
N LYS A 291 4.37 -10.17 7.06
CA LYS A 291 5.18 -10.02 5.84
C LYS A 291 5.59 -8.57 5.59
N ALA A 292 4.70 -7.61 5.82
CA ALA A 292 5.04 -6.19 5.68
C ALA A 292 6.15 -5.78 6.67
N LYS A 293 6.04 -6.22 7.93
CA LYS A 293 7.07 -6.00 8.96
C LYS A 293 8.40 -6.62 8.58
N TYR A 294 8.40 -7.91 8.24
CA TYR A 294 9.60 -8.64 7.82
C TYR A 294 10.28 -7.96 6.63
N GLN A 295 9.54 -7.60 5.58
CA GLN A 295 10.12 -6.94 4.41
C GLN A 295 10.71 -5.56 4.75
N PHE A 296 10.03 -4.79 5.61
CA PHE A 296 10.52 -3.49 6.04
C PHE A 296 11.79 -3.60 6.89
N GLU A 297 11.79 -4.44 7.93
CA GLU A 297 12.94 -4.61 8.83
C GLU A 297 14.15 -5.18 8.08
N LYS A 298 13.92 -6.14 7.20
CA LYS A 298 14.96 -6.67 6.31
C LYS A 298 15.55 -5.58 5.42
N TRP A 299 14.70 -4.79 4.75
CA TRP A 299 15.16 -3.64 3.95
C TRP A 299 15.95 -2.65 4.80
N LEU A 300 15.45 -2.33 6.00
CA LEU A 300 16.08 -1.38 6.91
C LEU A 300 17.47 -1.87 7.30
N ASN A 301 17.59 -3.10 7.77
CA ASN A 301 18.86 -3.67 8.22
C ASN A 301 19.93 -3.74 7.11
N LEU A 302 19.53 -4.09 5.88
CA LEU A 302 20.48 -4.15 4.76
C LEU A 302 20.93 -2.78 4.26
N ASN A 303 20.09 -1.76 4.41
CA ASN A 303 20.44 -0.39 4.06
C ASN A 303 21.04 0.39 5.24
N ASN A 304 21.06 -0.19 6.44
CA ASN A 304 21.58 0.43 7.64
C ASN A 304 23.10 0.27 7.72
N LYS A 305 23.82 1.09 6.95
CA LYS A 305 25.29 1.20 7.03
C LYS A 305 25.72 1.94 8.31
N SER A 306 27.00 1.83 8.67
CA SER A 306 27.61 2.47 9.86
C SER A 306 27.48 4.00 9.96
N ASN A 307 27.05 4.69 8.90
CA ASN A 307 26.79 6.13 8.87
C ASN A 307 25.31 6.47 8.60
N SER A 308 24.41 5.50 8.75
CA SER A 308 22.97 5.70 8.58
C SER A 308 22.42 6.73 9.58
N SER A 309 21.24 7.27 9.31
CA SER A 309 20.54 8.08 10.32
C SER A 309 19.98 7.21 11.45
N VAL A 310 19.50 6.00 11.13
CA VAL A 310 19.00 5.04 12.11
C VAL A 310 20.18 4.32 12.78
N LEU A 311 20.10 4.10 14.09
CA LEU A 311 21.12 3.36 14.84
C LEU A 311 20.78 1.86 14.81
N SER A 312 21.78 1.00 14.63
CA SER A 312 21.58 -0.42 14.93
C SER A 312 21.31 -0.62 16.43
N GLU A 313 20.74 -1.77 16.82
CA GLU A 313 20.50 -2.07 18.23
C GLU A 313 21.80 -2.01 19.06
N CYS A 314 22.89 -2.58 18.55
CA CYS A 314 24.17 -2.55 19.25
C CYS A 314 24.76 -1.13 19.36
N GLU A 315 24.64 -0.30 18.31
CA GLU A 315 25.06 1.10 18.37
C GLU A 315 24.22 1.89 19.38
N TYR A 316 22.90 1.68 19.37
CA TYR A 316 21.96 2.33 20.27
C TYR A 316 22.28 2.03 21.73
N THR A 317 22.44 0.75 22.09
CA THR A 317 22.81 0.31 23.44
C THR A 317 24.18 0.84 23.85
N SER A 318 25.18 0.74 22.97
CA SER A 318 26.54 1.21 23.28
C SER A 318 26.60 2.72 23.55
N ILE A 319 25.77 3.50 22.85
CA ILE A 319 25.66 4.95 23.07
C ILE A 319 25.01 5.24 24.42
N ILE A 320 23.94 4.52 24.76
CA ILE A 320 23.27 4.69 26.05
C ILE A 320 24.22 4.36 27.21
N GLU A 321 24.87 3.18 27.17
CA GLU A 321 25.79 2.75 28.22
C GLU A 321 26.94 3.73 28.42
N TYR A 322 27.56 4.20 27.33
CA TYR A 322 28.61 5.21 27.40
C TYR A 322 28.14 6.54 28.00
N LEU A 323 26.93 7.00 27.65
CA LEU A 323 26.38 8.25 28.19
C LEU A 323 25.99 8.12 29.66
N LYS A 324 25.49 6.95 30.09
CA LYS A 324 25.22 6.65 31.50
C LYS A 324 26.48 6.69 32.33
N ASP A 325 27.51 5.95 31.90
CA ASP A 325 28.81 5.90 32.60
C ASP A 325 29.38 7.31 32.80
N LYS A 326 29.34 8.11 31.74
CA LYS A 326 29.79 9.51 31.78
C LYS A 326 28.95 10.40 32.71
N ASN A 327 27.62 10.22 32.73
CA ASN A 327 26.73 10.99 33.61
C ASN A 327 26.91 10.61 35.09
N ASP A 328 27.24 9.35 35.37
CA ASP A 328 27.57 8.84 36.70
C ASP A 328 28.98 9.25 37.18
N GLY A 329 29.74 10.00 36.38
CA GLY A 329 31.13 10.36 36.67
C GLY A 329 32.12 9.18 36.57
N LYS A 330 31.68 8.06 36.00
CA LYS A 330 32.49 6.87 35.77
C LYS A 330 33.16 6.97 34.39
N THR A 331 34.29 6.28 34.25
CA THR A 331 35.07 6.21 33.00
C THR A 331 35.39 4.77 32.58
N GLY A 332 34.63 3.81 33.12
CA GLY A 332 34.88 2.38 32.92
C GLY A 332 34.36 1.85 31.59
N TYR A 333 33.40 2.52 30.94
CA TYR A 333 32.81 2.03 29.71
C TYR A 333 33.63 2.43 28.46
N ILE A 334 34.36 1.47 27.91
CA ILE A 334 35.16 1.66 26.69
C ILE A 334 34.29 1.42 25.45
N THR A 335 34.07 2.47 24.65
CA THR A 335 33.37 2.38 23.36
C THR A 335 34.26 2.79 22.18
N SER A 336 33.87 2.39 20.96
CA SER A 336 34.66 2.65 19.76
C SER A 336 34.79 4.16 19.44
N ARG A 337 35.91 4.57 18.84
CA ARG A 337 36.12 5.96 18.39
C ARG A 337 35.01 6.44 17.43
N ASN A 338 34.44 5.55 16.63
CA ASN A 338 33.35 5.87 15.71
C ASN A 338 32.06 6.25 16.46
N ILE A 339 31.72 5.50 17.51
CA ILE A 339 30.57 5.79 18.39
C ILE A 339 30.78 7.14 19.09
N GLN A 340 31.96 7.38 19.65
CA GLN A 340 32.28 8.67 20.30
C GLN A 340 32.14 9.86 19.34
N ARG A 341 32.64 9.73 18.09
CA ARG A 341 32.44 10.76 17.06
C ARG A 341 30.96 10.99 16.76
N ARG A 342 30.17 9.91 16.66
CA ARG A 342 28.74 9.98 16.33
C ARG A 342 27.90 10.61 17.44
N ILE A 343 28.25 10.35 18.70
CA ILE A 343 27.68 11.03 19.87
C ILE A 343 27.92 12.54 19.78
N LYS A 344 29.17 12.95 19.51
CA LYS A 344 29.53 14.36 19.37
C LYS A 344 28.83 15.03 18.19
N SER A 345 28.83 14.40 17.01
CA SER A 345 28.27 14.99 15.79
C SER A 345 26.75 15.12 15.82
N ASN A 346 26.04 14.16 16.41
CA ASN A 346 24.59 14.19 16.54
C ASN A 346 24.12 14.84 17.85
N LYS A 347 25.05 15.23 18.74
CA LYS A 347 24.78 15.85 20.04
C LYS A 347 23.79 15.02 20.88
N PHE A 348 24.01 13.71 20.93
CA PHE A 348 23.15 12.80 21.68
C PHE A 348 23.20 13.07 23.18
N LYS A 349 22.04 12.92 23.84
CA LYS A 349 21.88 13.03 25.29
C LYS A 349 20.84 12.04 25.79
N LEU A 350 20.94 11.68 27.07
CA LEU A 350 19.90 10.95 27.80
C LEU A 350 18.97 11.96 28.46
N ILE A 351 17.67 11.72 28.32
CA ILE A 351 16.62 12.55 28.94
C ILE A 351 15.62 11.61 29.61
N ASP A 352 15.26 11.92 30.86
CA ASP A 352 14.22 11.20 31.57
C ASP A 352 12.83 11.71 31.19
N TYR A 353 11.84 10.82 31.23
CA TYR A 353 10.44 11.19 31.06
C TYR A 353 9.58 10.63 32.21
N PRO A 354 9.59 11.32 33.37
CA PRO A 354 8.88 10.90 34.57
C PRO A 354 7.39 10.59 34.38
N PRO A 355 6.61 11.31 33.54
CA PRO A 355 5.18 11.02 33.37
C PRO A 355 4.85 9.61 32.88
N LEU A 356 5.79 8.91 32.24
CA LEU A 356 5.63 7.50 31.83
C LEU A 356 6.59 6.55 32.57
N GLY A 357 7.28 7.03 33.62
CA GLY A 357 8.29 6.26 34.34
C GLY A 357 9.48 5.82 33.49
N LEU A 358 9.72 6.49 32.35
CA LEU A 358 10.81 6.16 31.44
C LEU A 358 12.06 6.93 31.83
N LYS A 359 13.20 6.23 31.90
CA LYS A 359 14.52 6.82 32.17
C LYS A 359 15.48 6.57 31.01
N ASP A 360 16.52 7.38 30.92
CA ASP A 360 17.63 7.18 29.99
C ASP A 360 17.21 7.12 28.52
N ILE A 361 16.25 7.96 28.10
CA ILE A 361 15.80 7.97 26.72
C ILE A 361 16.85 8.68 25.87
N LEU A 362 17.33 8.00 24.81
CA LEU A 362 18.28 8.59 23.88
C LEU A 362 17.60 9.63 22.99
N CYS A 363 18.12 10.85 23.03
CA CYS A 363 17.58 12.01 22.33
C CYS A 363 18.66 12.75 21.53
N ALA A 364 18.24 13.42 20.46
CA ALA A 364 19.08 14.31 19.64
C ALA A 364 18.34 15.63 19.35
N PRO A 365 19.04 16.71 18.99
CA PRO A 365 18.40 17.98 18.66
C PRO A 365 17.38 17.83 17.52
N THR A 366 16.21 18.45 17.68
CA THR A 366 15.13 18.40 16.69
C THR A 366 15.55 19.07 15.38
N LYS A 367 15.23 18.45 14.24
CA LYS A 367 15.67 18.89 12.90
C LYS A 367 14.75 19.91 12.21
N CYS A 368 13.66 20.35 12.85
CA CYS A 368 12.69 21.24 12.21
C CYS A 368 12.92 22.74 12.47
N ASN A 369 13.01 23.48 11.36
CA ASN A 369 13.11 24.92 11.19
C ASN A 369 11.88 25.69 11.69
N THR A 370 12.16 26.88 12.24
CA THR A 370 11.37 28.13 12.20
C THR A 370 10.03 28.09 11.46
N GLU A 371 8.91 28.23 12.20
CA GLU A 371 7.72 29.06 11.83
C GLU A 371 6.45 28.76 12.64
N ASN A 372 6.44 27.85 13.64
CA ASN A 372 5.26 27.72 14.51
C ASN A 372 5.65 27.64 15.98
N ASN A 373 4.99 28.47 16.80
CA ASN A 373 5.03 28.56 18.26
C ASN A 373 4.51 27.28 18.97
N LEU A 374 4.82 26.09 18.46
CA LEU A 374 4.48 24.79 19.04
C LEU A 374 5.66 24.19 19.83
N ARG A 375 6.61 25.02 20.27
CA ARG A 375 7.82 24.59 20.98
C ARG A 375 7.56 24.27 22.46
N GLU A 376 6.52 24.85 23.06
CA GLU A 376 6.26 24.74 24.50
C GLU A 376 5.55 23.44 24.94
N SER A 377 5.07 22.62 24.00
CA SER A 377 4.31 21.40 24.32
C SER A 377 5.06 20.08 24.10
N SER A 378 6.35 20.11 23.73
CA SER A 378 7.13 18.88 23.57
C SER A 378 7.60 18.36 24.93
N PRO A 379 7.28 17.10 25.30
CA PRO A 379 7.85 16.38 26.45
C PRO A 379 9.37 16.49 26.63
N PHE A 380 10.10 16.69 25.52
CA PHE A 380 11.55 16.66 25.44
C PHE A 380 12.16 18.01 25.04
N GLY A 381 11.38 19.10 25.06
CA GLY A 381 11.82 20.44 24.66
C GLY A 381 12.36 20.49 23.22
N ASN A 382 13.58 21.01 23.04
CA ASN A 382 14.28 21.11 21.74
C ASN A 382 14.93 19.80 21.26
N TYR A 383 14.61 18.69 21.92
CA TYR A 383 15.12 17.37 21.59
C TYR A 383 13.99 16.46 21.10
N SER A 384 14.36 15.49 20.26
CA SER A 384 13.47 14.42 19.81
C SER A 384 14.15 13.07 20.03
N ARG A 385 13.34 12.03 20.21
CA ARG A 385 13.84 10.68 20.47
C ARG A 385 14.64 10.15 19.29
N VAL A 386 15.58 9.27 19.59
CA VAL A 386 16.34 8.51 18.59
C VAL A 386 15.77 7.10 18.59
N ALA A 387 15.46 6.56 17.41
CA ALA A 387 15.00 5.18 17.27
C ALA A 387 16.16 4.25 16.89
N SER A 388 16.23 3.07 17.49
CA SER A 388 17.02 1.96 16.96
C SER A 388 16.28 1.30 15.79
N THR A 389 16.98 0.45 15.03
CA THR A 389 16.38 -0.35 13.95
C THR A 389 15.16 -1.17 14.39
N LYS A 390 15.13 -1.61 15.65
CA LYS A 390 14.03 -2.40 16.24
C LYS A 390 12.75 -1.58 16.41
N ASP A 391 12.88 -0.29 16.69
CA ASP A 391 11.75 0.59 17.02
C ASP A 391 11.23 1.38 15.83
N VAL A 392 11.97 1.47 14.72
CA VAL A 392 11.55 2.24 13.54
C VAL A 392 10.19 1.76 13.01
N PHE A 393 9.96 0.44 12.95
CA PHE A 393 8.69 -0.09 12.44
C PHE A 393 7.51 0.36 13.30
N SER A 394 7.59 0.20 14.62
CA SER A 394 6.51 0.56 15.54
C SER A 394 6.29 2.07 15.55
N ALA A 395 7.35 2.87 15.56
CA ALA A 395 7.28 4.33 15.48
C ALA A 395 6.51 4.81 14.23
N ILE A 396 6.87 4.29 13.06
CA ILE A 396 6.18 4.64 11.80
C ILE A 396 4.76 4.10 11.78
N ASN A 397 4.53 2.87 12.26
CA ASN A 397 3.20 2.28 12.29
C ASN A 397 2.22 3.09 13.15
N ILE A 398 2.63 3.54 14.33
CA ILE A 398 1.82 4.38 15.22
C ILE A 398 1.49 5.72 14.55
N ALA A 399 2.49 6.39 13.94
CA ALA A 399 2.27 7.65 13.24
C ALA A 399 1.39 7.48 11.99
N HIS A 400 1.49 6.34 11.31
CA HIS A 400 0.77 6.03 10.08
C HIS A 400 -0.69 5.66 10.32
N CYS A 401 -0.97 4.87 11.36
CA CYS A 401 -2.26 4.26 11.67
C CYS A 401 -3.02 5.03 12.76
N GLN A 402 -3.38 6.29 12.50
CA GLN A 402 -4.10 7.10 13.49
C GLN A 402 -5.62 6.97 13.35
N ASN A 403 -6.30 6.67 14.45
CA ASN A 403 -7.77 6.60 14.55
C ASN A 403 -8.40 5.73 13.45
N GLY A 404 -7.77 4.60 13.12
CA GLY A 404 -8.21 3.69 12.06
C GLY A 404 -8.00 4.21 10.63
N LEU A 405 -7.31 5.35 10.46
CA LEU A 405 -6.99 5.94 9.16
C LEU A 405 -5.49 5.85 8.86
N HIS A 406 -5.18 5.32 7.68
CA HIS A 406 -3.82 5.26 7.16
C HIS A 406 -3.43 6.58 6.48
N LEU A 407 -2.47 7.30 7.08
CA LEU A 407 -1.96 8.56 6.54
C LEU A 407 -1.04 8.33 5.34
N GLY A 408 -1.06 9.25 4.37
CA GLY A 408 -0.10 9.24 3.26
C GLY A 408 1.31 9.67 3.70
N ALA A 409 2.33 9.33 2.92
CA ALA A 409 3.75 9.50 3.28
C ALA A 409 4.13 10.87 3.84
N LEU A 410 3.68 11.95 3.22
CA LEU A 410 3.96 13.31 3.68
C LEU A 410 3.38 13.59 5.07
N LYS A 411 2.14 13.16 5.32
CA LYS A 411 1.47 13.38 6.61
C LYS A 411 2.08 12.50 7.70
N THR A 412 2.41 11.25 7.38
CA THR A 412 3.13 10.35 8.31
C THR A 412 4.49 10.92 8.67
N TYR A 413 5.26 11.42 7.69
CA TYR A 413 6.58 11.98 7.93
C TYR A 413 6.54 13.23 8.82
N LYS A 414 5.56 14.12 8.61
CA LYS A 414 5.37 15.29 9.49
C LYS A 414 5.17 14.90 10.97
N LYS A 415 4.48 13.78 11.24
CA LYS A 415 4.31 13.27 12.61
C LYS A 415 5.55 12.58 13.15
N ILE A 416 6.28 11.89 12.28
CA ILE A 416 7.54 11.26 12.69
C ILE A 416 8.55 12.30 13.18
N ILE A 417 8.71 13.43 12.48
CA ILE A 417 9.66 14.47 12.85
C ILE A 417 9.26 15.27 14.11
N GLU A 418 7.99 15.20 14.53
CA GLU A 418 7.54 15.73 15.83
C GLU A 418 8.09 14.89 16.99
N GLY A 419 8.28 13.58 16.80
CA GLY A 419 8.68 12.64 17.87
C GLY A 419 10.08 12.05 17.76
N TYR A 420 10.68 12.03 16.57
CA TYR A 420 11.93 11.34 16.26
C TYR A 420 12.91 12.17 15.42
N ALA A 421 14.18 12.20 15.81
CA ALA A 421 15.23 12.98 15.13
C ALA A 421 15.89 12.24 13.94
N ASN A 422 15.80 10.91 13.89
CA ASN A 422 16.68 10.08 13.08
C ASN A 422 15.99 9.18 12.05
N ILE A 423 14.69 9.36 11.84
CA ILE A 423 13.92 8.62 10.83
C ILE A 423 13.75 9.49 9.59
N ALA A 424 14.34 9.08 8.47
CA ALA A 424 14.27 9.82 7.21
C ALA A 424 12.93 9.63 6.47
N ARG A 425 12.57 10.61 5.63
CA ARG A 425 11.36 10.54 4.79
C ARG A 425 11.33 9.31 3.87
N LYS A 426 12.48 8.96 3.26
CA LYS A 426 12.61 7.77 2.40
C LYS A 426 12.24 6.48 3.15
N THR A 427 12.62 6.38 4.43
CA THR A 427 12.27 5.25 5.30
C THR A 427 10.75 5.15 5.47
N VAL A 428 10.06 6.28 5.69
CA VAL A 428 8.59 6.33 5.80
C VAL A 428 7.90 5.94 4.48
N GLU A 429 8.42 6.41 3.34
CA GLU A 429 7.88 6.06 2.03
C GLU A 429 7.99 4.55 1.75
N ILE A 430 9.11 3.95 2.14
CA ILE A 430 9.35 2.51 1.97
C ILE A 430 8.46 1.69 2.91
N PHE A 431 8.30 2.11 4.17
CA PHE A 431 7.33 1.50 5.09
C PHE A 431 5.92 1.47 4.48
N ILE A 432 5.43 2.60 3.99
CA ILE A 432 4.09 2.71 3.39
C ILE A 432 3.99 1.87 2.12
N SER A 433 5.12 1.63 1.44
CA SER A 433 5.15 0.77 0.27
C SER A 433 4.83 -0.69 0.59
N PHE A 434 5.15 -1.15 1.80
CA PHE A 434 4.87 -2.49 2.32
C PHE A 434 3.56 -2.58 3.12
N CYS A 435 3.00 -1.47 3.58
CA CYS A 435 1.74 -1.46 4.32
C CYS A 435 0.62 -2.17 3.53
N PRO A 436 0.02 -3.26 4.06
CA PRO A 436 -0.97 -4.06 3.34
C PRO A 436 -2.17 -3.23 2.88
N THR A 437 -2.70 -2.40 3.79
CA THR A 437 -3.84 -1.51 3.52
C THR A 437 -3.51 -0.49 2.43
N CYS A 438 -2.33 0.12 2.45
CA CYS A 438 -1.93 1.10 1.44
C CYS A 438 -1.52 0.47 0.11
N ASN A 439 -1.00 -0.77 0.12
CA ASN A 439 -0.55 -1.46 -1.07
C ASN A 439 -1.73 -2.04 -1.88
N LEU A 440 -2.79 -2.54 -1.21
CA LEU A 440 -4.10 -2.83 -1.84
C LEU A 440 -4.67 -1.61 -2.60
N ASN A 441 -4.25 -0.43 -2.17
CA ASN A 441 -4.71 0.86 -2.63
C ASN A 441 -3.86 1.45 -3.78
N LYS A 442 -2.74 0.80 -4.15
CA LYS A 442 -1.89 1.20 -5.28
C LYS A 442 -2.48 0.73 -6.61
N ARG A 443 -2.33 1.57 -7.63
CA ARG A 443 -2.75 1.27 -9.00
C ARG A 443 -1.73 0.32 -9.61
N GLN A 444 -2.09 -0.95 -9.81
CA GLN A 444 -1.21 -1.85 -10.57
C GLN A 444 -1.14 -1.38 -12.02
N LEU A 445 0.07 -1.35 -12.57
CA LEU A 445 0.28 -1.20 -14.00
C LEU A 445 -0.42 -2.38 -14.68
N LYS A 446 -1.43 -2.11 -15.49
CA LYS A 446 -2.08 -3.15 -16.29
C LYS A 446 -1.05 -3.67 -17.28
N LYS A 447 -0.58 -4.91 -17.12
CA LYS A 447 0.01 -5.64 -18.24
C LYS A 447 -1.06 -5.74 -19.33
N ALA A 448 -0.69 -5.52 -20.59
CA ALA A 448 -1.61 -5.71 -21.69
C ALA A 448 -2.19 -7.14 -21.60
N PRO A 449 -3.50 -7.33 -21.81
CA PRO A 449 -4.05 -8.67 -21.88
C PRO A 449 -3.31 -9.44 -22.98
N LEU A 450 -2.70 -10.57 -22.60
CA LEU A 450 -2.14 -11.50 -23.58
C LEU A 450 -3.31 -11.97 -24.45
N GLN A 451 -3.31 -11.61 -25.72
CA GLN A 451 -4.28 -12.18 -26.65
C GLN A 451 -3.95 -13.66 -26.83
N PRO A 452 -4.89 -14.58 -26.61
CA PRO A 452 -4.63 -16.00 -26.81
C PRO A 452 -4.36 -16.26 -28.29
N ILE A 453 -3.20 -16.82 -28.60
CA ILE A 453 -2.87 -17.29 -29.95
C ILE A 453 -3.58 -18.63 -30.14
N ILE A 454 -4.60 -18.65 -31.00
CA ILE A 454 -5.34 -19.86 -31.38
C ILE A 454 -4.71 -20.43 -32.65
N SER A 455 -4.38 -21.73 -32.65
CA SER A 455 -3.89 -22.48 -33.80
C SER A 455 -4.72 -23.76 -33.92
N THR A 456 -5.14 -24.12 -35.13
CA THR A 456 -6.07 -25.22 -35.40
C THR A 456 -5.40 -26.42 -36.06
N GLY A 457 -4.08 -26.35 -36.33
CA GLY A 457 -3.35 -27.44 -36.99
C GLY A 457 -1.84 -27.42 -36.69
N PHE A 458 -1.22 -28.58 -36.87
CA PHE A 458 0.21 -28.81 -36.64
C PHE A 458 1.09 -27.94 -37.54
N LEU A 459 2.11 -27.28 -36.97
CA LEU A 459 3.08 -26.38 -37.63
C LEU A 459 2.45 -25.18 -38.36
N GLN A 460 1.16 -24.89 -38.12
CA GLN A 460 0.47 -23.75 -38.73
C GLN A 460 0.94 -22.40 -38.15
N ARG A 461 1.31 -22.40 -36.86
CA ARG A 461 1.84 -21.22 -36.16
C ARG A 461 2.97 -21.62 -35.22
N LEU A 462 4.13 -21.05 -35.48
CA LEU A 462 5.33 -21.24 -34.68
C LEU A 462 5.64 -19.98 -33.87
N GLN A 463 5.89 -20.16 -32.58
CA GLN A 463 6.54 -19.15 -31.76
C GLN A 463 8.05 -19.42 -31.80
N ILE A 464 8.82 -18.40 -32.14
CA ILE A 464 10.28 -18.49 -32.16
C ILE A 464 10.80 -17.55 -31.07
N ASP A 465 11.44 -18.13 -30.06
CA ASP A 465 12.12 -17.42 -29.00
C ASP A 465 13.63 -17.64 -29.13
N LEU A 466 14.42 -16.64 -28.69
CA LEU A 466 15.87 -16.73 -28.59
C LEU A 466 16.26 -16.82 -27.12
N ILE A 467 16.92 -17.90 -26.74
CA ILE A 467 17.49 -18.05 -25.40
C ILE A 467 18.92 -17.53 -25.45
N ALA A 468 19.18 -16.41 -24.77
CA ALA A 468 20.50 -15.82 -24.70
C ALA A 468 21.43 -16.61 -23.77
N MET A 469 22.56 -17.06 -24.30
CA MET A 469 23.64 -17.74 -23.58
C MET A 469 24.91 -16.89 -23.54
N GLU A 470 24.81 -15.58 -23.80
CA GLU A 470 25.93 -14.64 -23.88
C GLU A 470 26.78 -14.56 -22.60
N SER A 471 26.18 -14.85 -21.45
CA SER A 471 26.90 -14.86 -20.16
C SER A 471 27.88 -16.04 -20.04
N LYS A 472 27.64 -17.13 -20.77
CA LYS A 472 28.47 -18.34 -20.81
C LYS A 472 28.29 -19.04 -22.18
N PRO A 473 28.86 -18.47 -23.26
CA PRO A 473 28.70 -19.02 -24.60
C PRO A 473 29.41 -20.37 -24.73
N ASP A 474 28.91 -21.23 -25.61
CA ASP A 474 29.58 -22.46 -26.01
C ASP A 474 30.32 -22.22 -27.33
N LYS A 475 31.63 -21.99 -27.23
CA LYS A 475 32.49 -21.58 -28.35
C LYS A 475 31.94 -20.33 -29.05
N GLU A 476 31.57 -20.46 -30.32
CA GLU A 476 31.02 -19.38 -31.15
C GLU A 476 29.49 -19.19 -30.98
N PHE A 477 28.80 -20.12 -30.32
CA PHE A 477 27.36 -20.10 -30.16
C PHE A 477 26.97 -19.32 -28.91
N ARG A 478 26.21 -18.24 -29.11
CA ARG A 478 25.81 -17.29 -28.07
C ARG A 478 24.32 -17.36 -27.75
N TYR A 479 23.54 -18.05 -28.58
CA TYR A 479 22.09 -18.16 -28.43
C TYR A 479 21.62 -19.57 -28.76
N ILE A 480 20.45 -19.94 -28.24
CA ILE A 480 19.70 -21.11 -28.67
C ILE A 480 18.41 -20.61 -29.30
N GLY A 481 18.19 -20.94 -30.57
CA GLY A 481 16.91 -20.75 -31.23
C GLY A 481 15.92 -21.80 -30.73
N HIS A 482 14.81 -21.34 -30.13
CA HIS A 482 13.74 -22.18 -29.62
C HIS A 482 12.47 -21.95 -30.40
N VAL A 483 12.01 -22.98 -31.10
CA VAL A 483 10.78 -22.94 -31.88
C VAL A 483 9.74 -23.82 -31.20
N VAL A 484 8.54 -23.28 -31.02
CA VAL A 484 7.40 -23.98 -30.40
C VAL A 484 6.21 -23.93 -31.34
N ASP A 485 5.66 -25.09 -31.65
CA ASP A 485 4.38 -25.18 -32.35
C ASP A 485 3.22 -24.87 -31.38
N HIS A 486 2.35 -23.93 -31.76
CA HIS A 486 1.25 -23.52 -30.89
C HIS A 486 0.20 -24.61 -30.67
N PHE A 487 -0.01 -25.49 -31.64
CA PHE A 487 -1.03 -26.56 -31.58
C PHE A 487 -0.52 -27.77 -30.78
N SER A 488 0.54 -28.43 -31.25
CA SER A 488 1.06 -29.67 -30.66
C SER A 488 1.98 -29.47 -29.45
N LYS A 489 2.45 -28.24 -29.20
CA LYS A 489 3.54 -27.94 -28.25
C LYS A 489 4.86 -28.63 -28.59
N PHE A 490 5.04 -29.07 -29.84
CA PHE A 490 6.30 -29.62 -30.30
C PHE A 490 7.41 -28.57 -30.24
N HIS A 491 8.60 -28.97 -29.77
CA HIS A 491 9.73 -28.09 -29.52
C HIS A 491 10.91 -28.43 -30.43
N ILE A 492 11.52 -27.42 -31.03
CA ILE A 492 12.75 -27.54 -31.81
C ILE A 492 13.79 -26.57 -31.23
N LEU A 493 15.01 -27.07 -31.02
CA LEU A 493 16.15 -26.29 -30.57
C LEU A 493 17.28 -26.34 -31.60
N PHE A 494 18.01 -25.24 -31.77
CA PHE A 494 19.25 -25.21 -32.54
C PHE A 494 20.21 -24.12 -32.01
N PRO A 495 21.52 -24.35 -32.07
CA PRO A 495 22.51 -23.38 -31.64
C PRO A 495 22.61 -22.22 -32.66
N MET A 496 22.88 -21.02 -32.18
CA MET A 496 22.98 -19.80 -32.98
C MET A 496 24.15 -18.92 -32.52
N ARG A 497 24.86 -18.34 -33.47
CA ARG A 497 25.99 -17.41 -33.27
C ARG A 497 25.49 -16.00 -33.01
N ASN A 498 24.48 -15.55 -33.74
CA ASN A 498 23.92 -14.20 -33.66
C ASN A 498 22.40 -14.19 -33.52
N LYS A 499 21.85 -13.11 -32.96
CA LYS A 499 20.40 -12.86 -32.86
C LYS A 499 19.76 -12.40 -34.18
N THR A 500 20.32 -12.78 -35.33
CA THR A 500 19.85 -12.32 -36.63
C THR A 500 18.71 -13.19 -37.16
N ALA A 501 17.68 -12.55 -37.69
CA ALA A 501 16.54 -13.26 -38.27
C ALA A 501 16.94 -14.13 -39.47
N LEU A 502 17.98 -13.72 -40.20
CA LEU A 502 18.55 -14.49 -41.31
C LEU A 502 19.09 -15.84 -40.84
N GLU A 503 19.88 -15.85 -39.77
CA GLU A 503 20.42 -17.08 -39.19
C GLU A 503 19.30 -17.99 -38.66
N THR A 504 18.26 -17.42 -38.03
CA THR A 504 17.09 -18.19 -37.58
C THR A 504 16.35 -18.82 -38.76
N ALA A 505 16.09 -18.06 -39.82
CA ALA A 505 15.42 -18.56 -41.01
C ALA A 505 16.22 -19.68 -41.70
N ASN A 506 17.53 -19.52 -41.81
CA ASN A 506 18.41 -20.54 -42.42
C ASN A 506 18.42 -21.84 -41.62
N ASN A 507 18.47 -21.77 -40.29
CA ASN A 507 18.42 -22.95 -39.41
C ASN A 507 17.07 -23.67 -39.43
N ILE A 508 15.97 -22.95 -39.65
CA ILE A 508 14.65 -23.56 -39.78
C ILE A 508 14.50 -24.23 -41.16
N LYS A 509 14.96 -23.57 -42.22
CA LYS A 509 14.93 -24.10 -43.60
C LYS A 509 15.81 -25.34 -43.76
N SER A 510 17.01 -25.36 -43.17
CA SER A 510 17.96 -26.47 -43.29
C SER A 510 17.45 -27.78 -42.67
N LYS A 511 16.52 -27.71 -41.71
CA LYS A 511 15.92 -28.88 -41.05
C LYS A 511 14.77 -29.55 -41.82
N LYS A 512 14.55 -29.17 -43.10
CA LYS A 512 13.57 -29.80 -44.02
C LYS A 512 12.15 -29.92 -43.46
N TYR A 513 11.67 -28.94 -42.70
CA TYR A 513 10.25 -28.84 -42.41
C TYR A 513 9.57 -28.22 -43.64
N ASN A 514 8.82 -29.03 -44.40
CA ASN A 514 8.01 -28.61 -45.58
C ASN A 514 6.82 -27.73 -45.17
N ALA A 515 7.06 -26.68 -44.39
CA ALA A 515 6.06 -25.67 -44.07
C ALA A 515 6.40 -24.40 -44.86
N ASN A 516 5.41 -23.85 -45.55
CA ASN A 516 5.46 -22.49 -46.08
C ASN A 516 5.45 -21.51 -44.90
N ILE A 517 6.61 -21.32 -44.27
CA ILE A 517 6.75 -20.51 -43.06
C ILE A 517 6.83 -19.03 -43.45
N THR A 518 5.73 -18.31 -43.26
CA THR A 518 5.72 -16.84 -43.30
C THR A 518 6.13 -16.30 -41.93
N VAL A 519 7.35 -15.78 -41.82
CA VAL A 519 7.85 -15.16 -40.59
C VAL A 519 7.27 -13.75 -40.47
N THR A 520 6.43 -13.51 -39.47
CA THR A 520 5.93 -12.17 -39.12
C THR A 520 6.54 -11.73 -37.80
N TYR A 521 7.19 -10.56 -37.80
CA TYR A 521 7.88 -10.04 -36.62
C TYR A 521 6.90 -9.26 -35.74
N GLY A 522 6.80 -9.64 -34.47
CA GLY A 522 6.22 -8.80 -33.42
C GLY A 522 7.24 -7.72 -33.01
N LYS A 523 6.80 -6.47 -32.88
CA LYS A 523 7.60 -5.38 -32.31
C LYS A 523 7.83 -5.56 -30.81
#